data_AF-A0A841UPA2-F1
#
_entry.id   AF-A0A841UPA2-F1
#
_cell.length_a   1.000
_cell.length_b   1.000
_cell.length_c   1.000
_cell.angle_alpha   90.00
_cell.angle_beta   90.00
_cell.angle_gamma   90.00
#
_symmetry.space_group_name_H-M   'P 1'
#
loop_
_entity.id
_entity.type
_entity.pdbx_description
1 polymer ?
#
loop_
_entity_poly.entity_id
_entity_poly.type
_entity_poly.pdbx_seq_one_letter_code
_entity_poly.pdbx_strand_id
1 'polypeptide(L)'
;MDYSLLTIFSFFIGIVVGLTGIGGSSLITPLLIFVFQVPATTAVGSDVVAAGLMKVVGTVRHWQQQTIELEVVKWLVIGSVPGSLLGLVGFRYFQQNSSLNLDQWLPPIIGLVLMIVTVLAALELLISLFFPDLSPWSWPKLDLTTRSGQIKTTILGAVLGYLVGLTSISSGSLFALVLMTFFQLDSRKLVGTDLSQASILLTCTSIGHLGLGTVDWNLVLPIWLGGIPGVVVGARLSEYFPKNALKILLYTVLVTVSWRLLQPT
;
A
#
# COMPACT_ATOMS: atom_id res chain seq x y z
N MET A 1 24.65 7.96 -3.66
CA MET A 1 23.31 8.21 -3.10
C MET A 1 23.46 8.35 -1.60
N ASP A 2 22.91 9.40 -1.00
CA ASP A 2 23.09 9.67 0.43
C ASP A 2 22.07 8.88 1.25
N TYR A 3 22.47 7.70 1.72
CA TYR A 3 21.61 6.78 2.48
C TYR A 3 21.13 7.37 3.83
N SER A 4 21.88 8.32 4.39
CA SER A 4 21.47 9.11 5.56
C SER A 4 20.26 9.98 5.24
N LEU A 5 20.25 10.63 4.08
CA LEU A 5 19.15 11.45 3.59
C LEU A 5 17.92 10.57 3.32
N LEU A 6 18.10 9.37 2.74
CA LEU A 6 17.00 8.40 2.57
C LEU A 6 16.35 8.04 3.91
N THR A 7 17.14 7.73 4.94
CA THR A 7 16.61 7.44 6.28
C THR A 7 15.75 8.59 6.82
N ILE A 8 16.20 9.84 6.64
CA ILE A 8 15.47 11.04 7.09
C ILE A 8 14.15 11.20 6.33
N PHE A 9 14.16 11.07 5.00
CA PHE A 9 12.93 11.13 4.20
C PHE A 9 11.96 10.00 4.56
N SER A 10 12.46 8.78 4.75
CA SER A 10 11.66 7.64 5.18
C SER A 10 11.06 7.84 6.58
N PHE A 11 11.75 8.56 7.47
CA PHE A 11 11.18 8.98 8.75
C PHE A 11 10.01 9.94 8.59
N PHE A 12 10.13 10.99 7.76
CA PHE A 12 9.04 11.92 7.51
C PHE A 12 7.85 11.26 6.80
N ILE A 13 8.11 10.41 5.80
CA ILE A 13 7.06 9.62 5.15
C ILE A 13 6.41 8.70 6.18
N GLY A 14 7.20 8.05 7.03
CA GLY A 14 6.70 7.27 8.15
C GLY A 14 5.75 8.07 9.03
N ILE A 15 6.08 9.33 9.37
CA ILE A 15 5.19 10.22 10.14
C ILE A 15 3.87 10.44 9.40
N VAL A 16 3.90 10.81 8.11
CA VAL A 16 2.68 11.03 7.30
C VAL A 16 1.82 9.77 7.27
N VAL A 17 2.45 8.61 7.19
CA VAL A 17 1.78 7.31 7.14
C VAL A 17 1.18 6.94 8.49
N GLY A 18 1.93 7.12 9.58
CA GLY A 18 1.43 6.87 10.93
C GLY A 18 0.29 7.82 11.31
N LEU A 19 0.36 9.07 10.85
CA LEU A 19 -0.70 10.05 10.98
C LEU A 19 -1.96 9.57 10.23
N THR A 20 -1.82 9.28 8.94
CA THR A 20 -2.98 9.02 8.05
C THR A 20 -3.58 7.62 8.21
N GLY A 21 -2.81 6.65 8.70
CA GLY A 21 -3.19 5.25 8.77
C GLY A 21 -3.32 4.57 7.39
N ILE A 22 -2.99 5.27 6.30
CA ILE A 22 -3.05 4.78 4.92
C ILE A 22 -1.63 4.36 4.54
N GLY A 23 -1.45 3.11 4.09
CA GLY A 23 -0.14 2.48 3.97
C GLY A 23 0.90 3.26 3.15
N GLY A 24 2.11 3.37 3.70
CA GLY A 24 3.20 4.21 3.21
C GLY A 24 3.92 3.80 1.94
N SER A 25 3.71 2.58 1.47
CA SER A 25 4.29 2.07 0.23
C SER A 25 3.91 2.92 -0.99
N SER A 26 2.79 3.64 -0.92
CA SER A 26 2.34 4.58 -1.95
C SER A 26 3.27 5.76 -2.19
N LEU A 27 4.04 6.20 -1.17
CA LEU A 27 4.91 7.38 -1.24
C LEU A 27 6.41 7.02 -1.39
N ILE A 28 6.83 5.87 -0.88
CA ILE A 28 8.24 5.47 -0.89
C ILE A 28 8.70 5.13 -2.31
N THR A 29 7.93 4.34 -3.06
CA THR A 29 8.29 3.96 -4.43
C THR A 29 8.50 5.21 -5.33
N PRO A 30 7.57 6.19 -5.37
CA PRO A 30 7.76 7.38 -6.20
C PRO A 30 8.88 8.31 -5.70
N LEU A 31 9.13 8.36 -4.38
CA LEU A 31 10.27 9.08 -3.81
C LEU A 31 11.59 8.51 -4.34
N LEU A 32 11.75 7.19 -4.32
CA LEU A 32 12.94 6.51 -4.81
C LEU A 32 13.18 6.81 -6.30
N ILE A 33 12.11 6.76 -7.11
CA ILE A 33 12.20 7.01 -8.55
C ILE A 33 12.55 8.47 -8.85
N PHE A 34 11.86 9.44 -8.26
CA PHE A 34 12.03 10.85 -8.68
C PHE A 34 13.07 11.65 -7.89
N VAL A 35 13.15 11.42 -6.59
CA VAL A 35 14.06 12.20 -5.73
C VAL A 35 15.44 11.56 -5.76
N PHE A 36 15.50 10.23 -5.69
CA PHE A 36 16.76 9.50 -5.62
C PHE A 36 17.19 8.87 -6.94
N GLN A 37 16.39 9.00 -8.00
CA GLN A 37 16.72 8.54 -9.35
C GLN A 37 17.09 7.04 -9.39
N VAL A 38 16.42 6.24 -8.54
CA VAL A 38 16.58 4.79 -8.49
C VAL A 38 15.76 4.17 -9.63
N PRO A 39 16.30 3.17 -10.36
CA PRO A 39 15.54 2.43 -11.37
C PRO A 39 14.21 1.92 -10.80
N ALA A 40 13.14 2.02 -11.57
CA ALA A 40 11.79 1.69 -11.10
C ALA A 40 11.70 0.22 -10.65
N THR A 41 12.44 -0.65 -11.34
CA THR A 41 12.55 -2.07 -10.99
C THR A 41 13.14 -2.30 -9.59
N THR A 42 14.25 -1.62 -9.28
CA THR A 42 14.92 -1.70 -7.98
C THR A 42 14.11 -1.02 -6.88
N ALA A 43 13.45 0.10 -7.21
CA ALA A 43 12.59 0.84 -6.28
C ALA A 43 11.39 -0.01 -5.82
N VAL A 44 10.68 -0.63 -6.76
CA VAL A 44 9.53 -1.52 -6.46
C VAL A 44 9.98 -2.72 -5.62
N GLY A 45 11.05 -3.42 -6.02
CA GLY A 45 11.53 -4.59 -5.28
C GLY A 45 11.98 -4.27 -3.86
N SER A 46 12.73 -3.17 -3.69
CA SER A 46 13.25 -2.75 -2.38
C SER A 46 12.14 -2.23 -1.46
N ASP A 47 11.16 -1.50 -2.00
CA ASP A 47 10.00 -1.02 -1.25
C ASP A 47 9.12 -2.18 -0.76
N VAL A 48 8.84 -3.20 -1.60
CA VAL A 48 8.08 -4.39 -1.18
C VAL A 48 8.74 -5.07 0.02
N VAL A 49 10.07 -5.25 -0.01
CA VAL A 49 10.81 -5.87 1.09
C VAL A 49 10.79 -5.01 2.35
N ALA A 50 11.08 -3.71 2.23
CA ALA A 50 11.05 -2.80 3.37
C ALA A 50 9.66 -2.71 4.01
N ALA A 51 8.61 -2.60 3.19
CA ALA A 51 7.22 -2.57 3.63
C ALA A 51 6.79 -3.89 4.28
N GLY A 52 7.21 -5.03 3.73
CA GLY A 52 6.97 -6.35 4.32
C GLY A 52 7.54 -6.44 5.72
N LEU A 53 8.82 -6.08 5.90
CA LEU A 53 9.47 -6.08 7.21
C LEU A 53 8.77 -5.16 8.22
N MET A 54 8.35 -3.96 7.80
CA MET A 54 7.60 -3.04 8.66
C MET A 54 6.23 -3.60 9.07
N LYS A 55 5.49 -4.20 8.12
CA LYS A 55 4.15 -4.75 8.36
C LYS A 55 4.17 -6.00 9.24
N VAL A 56 5.22 -6.83 9.18
CA VAL A 56 5.42 -7.94 10.13
C VAL A 56 5.50 -7.40 11.56
N VAL A 57 6.33 -6.38 11.79
CA VAL A 57 6.48 -5.76 13.12
C VAL A 57 5.14 -5.16 13.61
N GLY A 58 4.41 -4.46 12.75
CA GLY A 58 3.09 -3.91 13.08
C GLY A 58 2.04 -4.97 13.39
N THR A 59 2.03 -6.07 12.63
CA THR A 59 1.08 -7.17 12.79
C THR A 59 1.21 -7.85 14.14
N VAL A 60 2.43 -8.09 14.62
CA VAL A 60 2.67 -8.71 15.93
C VAL A 60 2.01 -7.91 17.05
N ARG A 61 2.08 -6.58 17.01
CA ARG A 61 1.45 -5.71 18.00
C ARG A 61 -0.08 -5.77 17.93
N HIS A 62 -0.67 -5.75 16.74
CA HIS A 62 -2.12 -5.83 16.57
C HIS A 62 -2.70 -7.22 16.89
N TRP A 63 -1.90 -8.28 16.70
CA TRP A 63 -2.25 -9.63 17.13
C TRP A 63 -2.40 -9.69 18.66
N GLN A 64 -1.45 -9.10 19.39
CA GLN A 64 -1.53 -9.00 20.85
C GLN A 64 -2.75 -8.19 21.32
N GLN A 65 -3.18 -7.20 20.53
CA GLN A 65 -4.34 -6.36 20.83
C GLN A 65 -5.68 -6.97 20.38
N GLN A 66 -5.70 -8.15 19.76
CA GLN A 66 -6.91 -8.83 19.27
C GLN A 66 -7.75 -7.95 18.30
N THR A 67 -7.08 -7.11 17.51
CA THR A 67 -7.74 -6.21 16.54
C THR A 67 -7.70 -6.76 15.11
N ILE A 68 -7.53 -8.07 14.93
CA ILE A 68 -7.38 -8.69 13.60
C ILE A 68 -8.63 -9.53 13.31
N GLU A 69 -9.32 -9.20 12.23
CA GLU A 69 -10.44 -10.00 11.72
C GLU A 69 -9.91 -11.14 10.85
N LEU A 70 -9.62 -12.28 11.49
CA LEU A 70 -8.95 -13.43 10.87
C LEU A 70 -9.70 -13.99 9.67
N GLU A 71 -11.04 -13.95 9.66
CA GLU A 71 -11.83 -14.43 8.53
C GLU A 71 -11.61 -13.57 7.28
N VAL A 72 -11.57 -12.25 7.45
CA VAL A 72 -11.28 -11.29 6.38
C VAL A 72 -9.86 -11.49 5.86
N VAL A 73 -8.87 -11.59 6.77
CA VAL A 73 -7.47 -11.87 6.41
C VAL A 73 -7.36 -13.16 5.60
N LYS A 74 -7.97 -14.25 6.07
CA LYS A 74 -7.92 -15.55 5.42
C LYS A 74 -8.37 -15.48 3.97
N TRP A 75 -9.57 -14.96 3.70
CA TRP A 75 -10.13 -14.91 2.35
C TRP A 75 -9.40 -13.93 1.43
N LEU A 76 -8.94 -12.79 1.97
CA LEU A 76 -8.12 -11.86 1.20
C LEU A 76 -6.77 -12.49 0.84
N VAL A 77 -6.08 -13.14 1.78
CA VAL A 77 -4.78 -13.79 1.55
C VAL A 77 -4.87 -14.91 0.52
N ILE A 78 -5.92 -15.74 0.58
CA ILE A 78 -6.16 -16.82 -0.39
C ILE A 78 -6.17 -16.27 -1.82
N GLY A 79 -6.72 -15.07 -2.03
CA GLY A 79 -6.67 -14.39 -3.33
C GLY A 79 -5.34 -13.67 -3.57
N SER A 80 -4.93 -12.84 -2.61
CA SER A 80 -3.87 -11.86 -2.80
C SER A 80 -2.49 -12.47 -2.94
N VAL A 81 -2.19 -13.57 -2.24
CA VAL A 81 -0.87 -14.21 -2.35
C VAL A 81 -0.68 -14.78 -3.76
N PRO A 82 -1.55 -15.67 -4.29
CA PRO A 82 -1.46 -16.09 -5.69
C PRO A 82 -1.50 -14.91 -6.68
N GLY A 83 -2.38 -13.94 -6.43
CA GLY A 83 -2.46 -12.73 -7.25
C GLY A 83 -1.13 -12.00 -7.35
N SER A 84 -0.44 -11.78 -6.23
CA SER A 84 0.86 -11.10 -6.21
C SER A 84 1.97 -11.88 -6.86
N LEU A 85 1.97 -13.21 -6.74
CA LEU A 85 2.94 -14.05 -7.43
C LEU A 85 2.69 -14.02 -8.95
N LEU A 86 1.44 -14.01 -9.40
CA LEU A 86 1.10 -13.78 -10.81
C LEU A 86 1.50 -12.37 -11.27
N GLY A 87 1.31 -11.37 -10.43
CA GLY A 87 1.78 -10.00 -10.67
C GLY A 87 3.29 -9.94 -10.85
N LEU A 88 4.03 -10.66 -9.99
CA LEU A 88 5.47 -10.78 -10.06
C LEU A 88 5.95 -11.53 -11.32
N VAL A 89 5.22 -12.56 -11.75
CA VAL A 89 5.49 -13.22 -13.05
C VAL A 89 5.29 -12.24 -14.19
N GLY A 90 4.24 -11.42 -14.16
CA GLY A 90 4.04 -10.31 -15.09
C GLY A 90 5.21 -9.34 -15.05
N PHE A 91 5.61 -8.89 -13.87
CA PHE A 91 6.76 -8.01 -13.65
C PHE A 91 8.04 -8.59 -14.27
N ARG A 92 8.34 -9.87 -14.01
CA ARG A 92 9.51 -10.57 -14.58
C ARG A 92 9.44 -10.65 -16.10
N TYR A 93 8.25 -10.95 -16.65
CA TYR A 93 8.05 -11.01 -18.10
C TYR A 93 8.37 -9.66 -18.76
N PHE A 94 7.90 -8.56 -18.18
CA PHE A 94 8.26 -7.22 -18.65
C PHE A 94 9.75 -6.90 -18.45
N GLN A 95 10.38 -7.39 -17.38
CA GLN A 95 11.81 -7.17 -17.10
C GLN A 95 12.73 -7.86 -18.10
N GLN A 96 12.37 -9.07 -18.53
CA GLN A 96 13.18 -9.86 -19.47
C GLN A 96 13.03 -9.42 -20.92
N ASN A 97 11.91 -8.78 -21.28
CA ASN A 97 11.70 -8.24 -22.62
C ASN A 97 12.38 -6.88 -22.77
N SER A 98 13.64 -6.86 -23.20
CA SER A 98 14.44 -5.63 -23.43
C SER A 98 13.84 -4.63 -24.42
N SER A 99 12.81 -4.99 -25.18
CA SER A 99 12.05 -4.07 -26.04
C SER A 99 11.06 -3.19 -25.27
N LEU A 100 10.68 -3.60 -24.06
CA LEU A 100 9.82 -2.87 -23.14
C LEU A 100 10.70 -2.30 -22.03
N ASN A 101 11.22 -1.09 -22.21
CA ASN A 101 11.98 -0.39 -21.17
C ASN A 101 11.11 -0.22 -19.92
N LEU A 102 11.26 -1.09 -18.93
CA LEU A 102 10.43 -1.10 -17.72
C LEU A 102 10.47 0.25 -17.00
N ASP A 103 11.62 0.91 -16.97
CA ASP A 103 11.76 2.21 -16.33
C ASP A 103 10.93 3.32 -17.02
N GLN A 104 10.49 3.11 -18.26
CA GLN A 104 9.58 4.02 -18.98
C GLN A 104 8.10 3.67 -18.75
N TRP A 105 7.75 2.39 -18.69
CA TRP A 105 6.34 1.94 -18.61
C TRP A 105 5.84 1.76 -17.18
N LEU A 106 6.72 1.41 -16.25
CA LEU A 106 6.36 1.11 -14.87
C LEU A 106 5.92 2.37 -14.10
N PRO A 107 6.60 3.55 -14.20
CA PRO A 107 6.14 4.75 -13.52
C PRO A 107 4.74 5.22 -13.96
N PRO A 108 4.37 5.26 -15.26
CA PRO A 108 3.00 5.57 -15.67
C PRO A 108 1.94 4.58 -15.15
N ILE A 109 2.24 3.27 -15.10
CA ILE A 109 1.33 2.27 -14.53
C ILE A 109 1.12 2.53 -13.03
N ILE A 110 2.22 2.73 -12.30
CA ILE A 110 2.23 3.11 -10.89
C ILE A 110 1.40 4.40 -10.67
N GLY A 111 1.59 5.41 -11.52
CA GLY A 111 0.87 6.68 -11.47
C GLY A 111 -0.62 6.54 -11.75
N LEU A 112 -0.99 5.72 -12.73
CA LEU A 112 -2.39 5.44 -13.07
C LEU A 112 -3.09 4.70 -11.93
N VAL A 113 -2.46 3.66 -11.38
CA VAL A 113 -3.00 2.92 -10.22
C VAL A 113 -3.18 3.88 -9.05
N LEU A 114 -2.15 4.64 -8.68
CA LEU A 114 -2.23 5.64 -7.62
C LEU A 114 -3.32 6.67 -7.86
N MET A 115 -3.44 7.20 -9.08
CA MET A 115 -4.48 8.18 -9.44
C MET A 115 -5.88 7.62 -9.24
N ILE A 116 -6.14 6.37 -9.67
CA ILE A 116 -7.43 5.73 -9.46
C ILE A 116 -7.72 5.60 -7.96
N VAL A 117 -6.74 5.13 -7.18
CA VAL A 117 -6.89 4.99 -5.71
C VAL A 117 -7.23 6.32 -5.06
N THR A 118 -6.49 7.36 -5.40
CA THR A 118 -6.63 8.68 -4.77
C THR A 118 -7.92 9.35 -5.16
N VAL A 119 -8.33 9.27 -6.43
CA VAL A 119 -9.60 9.83 -6.89
C VAL A 119 -10.77 9.13 -6.22
N LEU A 120 -10.77 7.78 -6.15
CA LEU A 120 -11.83 7.04 -5.47
C LEU A 120 -11.91 7.42 -3.97
N ALA A 121 -10.77 7.46 -3.28
CA ALA A 121 -10.72 7.82 -1.86
C ALA A 121 -11.10 9.30 -1.61
N ALA A 122 -10.68 10.21 -2.49
CA ALA A 122 -11.00 11.63 -2.39
C ALA A 122 -12.48 11.92 -2.68
N LEU A 123 -13.08 11.22 -3.65
CA LEU A 123 -14.51 11.31 -3.94
C LEU A 123 -15.34 10.83 -2.73
N GLU A 124 -14.95 9.72 -2.11
CA GLU A 124 -15.59 9.23 -0.88
C GLU A 124 -15.52 10.28 0.24
N LEU A 125 -14.36 10.90 0.44
CA LEU A 125 -14.21 11.99 1.41
C LEU A 125 -15.06 13.21 1.04
N LEU A 126 -15.09 13.63 -0.22
CA LEU A 126 -15.85 14.80 -0.67
C LEU A 126 -17.35 14.62 -0.45
N ILE A 127 -17.88 13.44 -0.80
CA ILE A 127 -19.28 13.08 -0.55
C ILE A 127 -19.57 13.16 0.96
N SER A 128 -18.68 12.61 1.80
CA SER A 128 -18.84 12.63 3.26
C SER A 128 -18.82 14.04 3.88
N LEU A 129 -18.19 15.02 3.22
CA LEU A 129 -18.09 16.39 3.71
C LEU A 129 -19.27 17.28 3.28
N PHE A 130 -19.73 17.14 2.03
CA PHE A 130 -20.72 18.04 1.43
C PHE A 130 -22.15 17.50 1.46
N PHE A 131 -22.33 16.19 1.48
CA PHE A 131 -23.65 15.56 1.46
C PHE A 131 -23.78 14.47 2.53
N PRO A 132 -23.68 14.81 3.83
CA PRO A 132 -23.76 13.83 4.92
C PRO A 132 -25.12 13.13 5.00
N ASP A 133 -26.20 13.78 4.56
CA ASP A 133 -27.58 13.25 4.61
C ASP A 133 -27.96 12.38 3.40
N LEU A 134 -27.20 12.43 2.30
CA LEU A 134 -27.25 11.37 1.30
C LEU A 134 -26.54 10.18 1.94
N SER A 135 -27.31 9.29 2.58
CA SER A 135 -26.78 8.03 3.09
C SER A 135 -25.81 7.48 2.04
N PRO A 136 -24.54 7.23 2.38
CA PRO A 136 -23.58 6.84 1.37
C PRO A 136 -24.17 5.62 0.68
N TRP A 137 -24.04 5.54 -0.64
CA TRP A 137 -24.19 4.29 -1.35
C TRP A 137 -23.32 3.26 -0.63
N SER A 138 -23.89 2.57 0.35
CA SER A 138 -23.16 1.71 1.25
C SER A 138 -23.04 0.42 0.50
N TRP A 139 -21.88 0.20 -0.10
CA TRP A 139 -21.59 -1.03 -0.80
C TRP A 139 -22.05 -2.21 0.06
N PRO A 140 -22.77 -3.17 -0.52
CA PRO A 140 -23.30 -4.28 0.25
C PRO A 140 -22.14 -4.98 0.95
N LYS A 141 -22.24 -5.08 2.28
CA LYS A 141 -21.22 -5.71 3.12
C LYS A 141 -20.93 -7.10 2.57
N LEU A 142 -19.65 -7.41 2.37
CA LEU A 142 -19.25 -8.74 1.94
C LEU A 142 -19.43 -9.72 3.10
N ASP A 143 -20.48 -10.51 3.02
CA ASP A 143 -20.76 -11.55 4.01
C ASP A 143 -19.92 -12.80 3.75
N LEU A 144 -18.90 -12.98 4.58
CA LEU A 144 -17.97 -14.11 4.52
C LEU A 144 -18.58 -15.44 4.96
N THR A 145 -19.77 -15.44 5.56
CA THR A 145 -20.52 -16.67 5.85
C THR A 145 -21.09 -17.29 4.58
N THR A 146 -21.29 -16.48 3.52
CA THR A 146 -21.80 -16.94 2.24
C THR A 146 -20.69 -17.29 1.27
N ARG A 147 -20.87 -18.35 0.49
CA ARG A 147 -19.93 -18.73 -0.57
C ARG A 147 -19.71 -17.60 -1.58
N SER A 148 -20.75 -16.81 -1.86
CA SER A 148 -20.65 -15.65 -2.76
C SER A 148 -19.72 -14.57 -2.21
N GLY A 149 -19.85 -14.21 -0.93
CA GLY A 149 -18.97 -13.23 -0.30
C GLY A 149 -17.52 -13.70 -0.21
N GLN A 150 -17.30 -14.99 0.08
CA GLN A 150 -15.96 -15.59 0.07
C GLN A 150 -15.29 -15.52 -1.31
N ILE A 151 -16.02 -15.87 -2.38
CA ILE A 151 -15.52 -15.81 -3.76
C ILE A 151 -15.21 -14.37 -4.14
N LYS A 152 -16.12 -13.42 -3.87
CA LYS A 152 -15.91 -12.00 -4.17
C LYS A 152 -14.69 -11.45 -3.44
N THR A 153 -14.52 -11.79 -2.17
CA THR A 153 -13.35 -11.39 -1.36
C THR A 153 -12.06 -11.98 -1.91
N THR A 154 -12.08 -13.23 -2.34
CA THR A 154 -10.92 -13.91 -2.94
C THR A 154 -10.54 -13.26 -4.28
N ILE A 155 -11.51 -12.98 -5.15
CA ILE A 155 -11.26 -12.29 -6.43
C ILE A 155 -10.70 -10.90 -6.18
N LEU A 156 -11.29 -10.15 -5.25
CA LEU A 156 -10.82 -8.83 -4.87
C LEU A 156 -9.38 -8.88 -4.33
N GLY A 157 -9.11 -9.84 -3.44
CA GLY A 157 -7.76 -10.13 -2.95
C GLY A 157 -6.80 -10.43 -4.10
N ALA A 158 -7.18 -11.25 -5.07
CA ALA A 158 -6.35 -11.60 -6.22
C ALA A 158 -6.02 -10.41 -7.11
N VAL A 159 -7.00 -9.56 -7.41
CA VAL A 159 -6.78 -8.32 -8.20
C VAL A 159 -5.85 -7.38 -7.45
N LEU A 160 -6.12 -7.11 -6.17
CA LEU A 160 -5.26 -6.25 -5.35
C LEU A 160 -3.85 -6.82 -5.20
N GLY A 161 -3.74 -8.14 -4.99
CA GLY A 161 -2.48 -8.86 -4.93
C GLY A 161 -1.68 -8.71 -6.22
N TYR A 162 -2.32 -8.91 -7.37
CA TYR A 162 -1.70 -8.73 -8.68
C TYR A 162 -1.13 -7.32 -8.86
N LEU A 163 -1.91 -6.30 -8.48
CA LEU A 163 -1.44 -4.91 -8.49
C LEU A 163 -0.26 -4.71 -7.53
N VAL A 164 -0.27 -5.30 -6.32
CA VAL A 164 0.88 -5.26 -5.39
C VAL A 164 2.12 -5.87 -6.01
N GLY A 165 2.00 -7.07 -6.59
CA GLY A 165 3.13 -7.77 -7.21
C GLY A 165 3.75 -7.04 -8.41
N LEU A 166 2.95 -6.22 -9.11
CA LEU A 166 3.43 -5.38 -10.21
C LEU A 166 3.99 -4.03 -9.75
N THR A 167 3.38 -3.39 -8.75
CA THR A 167 3.56 -1.94 -8.48
C THR A 167 4.05 -1.60 -7.08
N SER A 168 4.18 -2.55 -6.14
CA SER A 168 4.45 -2.37 -4.69
C SER A 168 3.37 -1.62 -3.89
N ILE A 169 2.77 -0.60 -4.48
CA ILE A 169 2.00 0.48 -3.83
C ILE A 169 0.69 0.03 -3.19
N SER A 170 0.07 -1.01 -3.74
CA SER A 170 -1.32 -1.37 -3.45
C SER A 170 -1.53 -1.99 -2.05
N SER A 171 -0.46 -2.29 -1.32
CA SER A 171 -0.49 -3.15 -0.12
C SER A 171 -0.99 -2.48 1.17
N GLY A 172 -1.36 -1.20 1.15
CA GLY A 172 -1.93 -0.55 2.34
C GLY A 172 -2.84 0.64 2.11
N SER A 173 -2.91 1.21 0.89
CA SER A 173 -3.94 2.21 0.57
C SER A 173 -5.20 1.57 -0.01
N LEU A 174 -5.05 0.61 -0.94
CA LEU A 174 -6.17 -0.10 -1.53
C LEU A 174 -6.80 -1.13 -0.60
N PHE A 175 -5.98 -1.90 0.13
CA PHE A 175 -6.51 -2.86 1.10
C PHE A 175 -7.27 -2.13 2.22
N ALA A 176 -6.72 -1.05 2.77
CA ALA A 176 -7.43 -0.22 3.74
C ALA A 176 -8.76 0.33 3.18
N LEU A 177 -8.79 0.82 1.94
CA LEU A 177 -10.02 1.29 1.30
C LEU A 177 -11.04 0.16 1.15
N VAL A 178 -10.63 -0.99 0.62
CA VAL A 178 -11.49 -2.17 0.48
C VAL A 178 -12.04 -2.66 1.81
N LEU A 179 -11.19 -2.72 2.84
CA LEU A 179 -11.58 -3.13 4.20
C LEU A 179 -12.57 -2.15 4.83
N MET A 180 -12.38 -0.84 4.61
CA MET A 180 -13.28 0.19 5.09
C MET A 180 -14.63 0.13 4.36
N THR A 181 -14.62 0.03 3.04
CA THR A 181 -15.83 0.12 2.20
C THR A 181 -16.66 -1.18 2.23
N PHE A 182 -16.04 -2.35 2.05
CA PHE A 182 -16.76 -3.62 1.87
C PHE A 182 -16.94 -4.43 3.15
N PHE A 183 -16.08 -4.24 4.16
CA PHE A 183 -16.14 -4.97 5.43
C PHE A 183 -16.58 -4.09 6.60
N GLN A 184 -16.58 -2.76 6.43
CA GLN A 184 -17.07 -1.79 7.42
C GLN A 184 -16.43 -2.00 8.80
N LEU A 185 -15.13 -2.29 8.81
CA LEU A 185 -14.38 -2.52 10.04
C LEU A 185 -14.18 -1.22 10.82
N ASP A 186 -14.30 -1.29 12.14
CA ASP A 186 -13.92 -0.17 13.02
C ASP A 186 -12.46 0.21 12.82
N SER A 187 -12.09 1.48 13.03
CA SER A 187 -10.73 1.97 12.73
C SER A 187 -9.59 1.16 13.34
N ARG A 188 -9.78 0.58 14.54
CA ARG A 188 -8.79 -0.30 15.17
C ARG A 188 -8.66 -1.65 14.46
N LYS A 189 -9.80 -2.26 14.12
CA LYS A 189 -9.86 -3.55 13.41
C LYS A 189 -9.39 -3.41 11.96
N LEU A 190 -9.70 -2.29 11.33
CA LEU A 190 -9.26 -1.93 9.99
C LEU A 190 -7.72 -1.96 9.88
N VAL A 191 -7.04 -1.21 10.76
CA VAL A 191 -5.57 -1.12 10.75
C VAL A 191 -4.92 -2.47 11.06
N GLY A 192 -5.41 -3.20 12.06
CA GLY A 192 -4.86 -4.52 12.41
C GLY A 192 -5.06 -5.56 11.30
N THR A 193 -6.23 -5.57 10.67
CA THR A 193 -6.56 -6.49 9.57
C THR A 193 -5.77 -6.18 8.31
N ASP A 194 -5.61 -4.90 7.94
CA ASP A 194 -4.76 -4.46 6.82
C ASP A 194 -3.30 -4.86 7.03
N LEU A 195 -2.74 -4.56 8.22
CA LEU A 195 -1.35 -4.91 8.55
C LEU A 195 -1.13 -6.42 8.45
N SER A 196 -2.05 -7.22 9.01
CA SER A 196 -1.93 -8.68 9.03
C SER A 196 -1.98 -9.30 7.63
N GLN A 197 -2.99 -8.94 6.84
CA GLN A 197 -3.12 -9.43 5.47
C GLN A 197 -1.92 -9.00 4.62
N ALA A 198 -1.50 -7.73 4.74
CA ALA A 198 -0.41 -7.21 3.95
C ALA A 198 0.96 -7.76 4.40
N SER A 199 1.14 -8.07 5.69
CA SER A 199 2.32 -8.76 6.20
C SER A 199 2.49 -10.12 5.52
N ILE A 200 1.42 -10.92 5.43
CA ILE A 200 1.46 -12.23 4.78
C ILE A 200 1.72 -12.07 3.28
N LEU A 201 0.95 -11.20 2.61
CA LEU A 201 1.09 -10.90 1.19
C LEU A 201 2.51 -10.49 0.84
N LEU A 202 3.01 -9.43 1.48
CA LEU A 202 4.31 -8.84 1.17
C LEU A 202 5.45 -9.76 1.56
N THR A 203 5.31 -10.62 2.57
CA THR A 203 6.34 -11.62 2.86
C THR A 203 6.51 -12.57 1.66
N CYS A 204 5.42 -13.08 1.10
CA CYS A 204 5.46 -13.90 -0.11
C CYS A 204 5.99 -13.13 -1.33
N THR A 205 5.51 -11.91 -1.57
CA THR A 205 5.96 -11.07 -2.70
C THR A 205 7.44 -10.67 -2.56
N SER A 206 7.91 -10.42 -1.33
CA SER A 206 9.31 -10.09 -0.99
C SER A 206 10.25 -11.23 -1.33
N ILE A 207 9.90 -12.46 -0.95
CA ILE A 207 10.67 -13.66 -1.32
C ILE A 207 10.80 -13.75 -2.84
N GLY A 208 9.72 -13.44 -3.56
CA GLY A 208 9.71 -13.36 -5.00
C GLY A 208 10.67 -12.31 -5.59
N HIS A 209 10.60 -11.06 -5.12
CA HIS A 209 11.51 -9.99 -5.57
C HIS A 209 12.97 -10.25 -5.21
N LEU A 210 13.24 -10.86 -4.05
CA LEU A 210 14.57 -11.34 -3.68
C LEU A 210 15.08 -12.37 -4.69
N GLY A 211 14.23 -13.31 -5.10
CA GLY A 211 14.54 -14.29 -6.14
C GLY A 211 14.76 -13.71 -7.54
N LEU A 212 14.17 -12.54 -7.84
CA LEU A 212 14.41 -11.80 -9.10
C LEU A 212 15.67 -10.93 -9.09
N GLY A 213 16.33 -10.77 -7.93
CA GLY A 213 17.49 -9.88 -7.79
C GLY A 213 17.16 -8.39 -7.92
N THR A 214 15.90 -7.99 -7.73
CA THR A 214 15.45 -6.60 -7.85
C THR A 214 15.58 -5.80 -6.54
N VAL A 215 16.17 -6.39 -5.51
CA VAL A 215 16.20 -5.81 -4.16
C VAL A 215 17.59 -5.25 -3.87
N ASP A 216 17.65 -3.97 -3.51
CA ASP A 216 18.88 -3.34 -3.02
C ASP A 216 18.76 -3.13 -1.50
N TRP A 217 19.57 -3.87 -0.74
CA TRP A 217 19.62 -3.77 0.71
C TRP A 217 20.09 -2.41 1.22
N ASN A 218 20.84 -1.66 0.41
CA ASN A 218 21.22 -0.30 0.74
C ASN A 218 20.04 0.67 0.68
N LEU A 219 18.93 0.31 0.03
CA LEU A 219 17.68 1.05 0.08
C LEU A 219 16.78 0.52 1.19
N VAL A 220 16.65 -0.81 1.32
CA VAL A 220 15.77 -1.46 2.31
C VAL A 220 16.11 -1.02 3.73
N LEU A 221 17.38 -1.05 4.12
CA LEU A 221 17.79 -0.76 5.50
C LEU A 221 17.49 0.69 5.92
N PRO A 222 17.89 1.74 5.18
CA PRO A 222 17.49 3.11 5.47
C PRO A 222 15.98 3.33 5.53
N ILE A 223 15.23 2.73 4.59
CA ILE A 223 13.76 2.86 4.56
C ILE A 223 13.16 2.27 5.83
N TRP A 224 13.62 1.10 6.23
CA TRP A 224 13.14 0.42 7.43
C TRP A 224 13.52 1.16 8.72
N LEU A 225 14.78 1.60 8.83
CA LEU A 225 15.29 2.33 9.98
C LEU A 225 14.63 3.69 10.17
N GLY A 226 14.33 4.41 9.09
CA GLY A 226 13.59 5.68 9.16
C GLY A 226 12.09 5.47 9.32
N GLY A 227 11.52 4.54 8.56
CA GLY A 227 10.08 4.33 8.44
C GLY A 227 9.41 3.90 9.75
N ILE A 228 9.98 2.93 10.48
CA ILE A 228 9.40 2.45 11.75
C ILE A 228 9.26 3.56 12.80
N PRO A 229 10.34 4.27 13.20
CA PRO A 229 10.22 5.32 14.19
C PRO A 229 9.31 6.46 13.69
N GLY A 230 9.34 6.76 12.38
CA GLY A 230 8.44 7.72 11.77
C GLY A 230 6.97 7.35 11.95
N VAL A 231 6.57 6.13 11.61
CA VAL A 231 5.20 5.62 11.79
C VAL A 231 4.78 5.65 13.25
N VAL A 232 5.67 5.26 14.16
CA VAL A 232 5.40 5.28 15.60
C VAL A 232 5.17 6.70 16.12
N VAL A 233 5.98 7.68 15.68
CA VAL A 233 5.80 9.09 16.03
C VAL A 233 4.51 9.64 15.41
N GLY A 234 4.28 9.39 14.12
CA GLY A 234 3.08 9.81 13.41
C GLY A 234 1.79 9.27 14.02
N ALA A 235 1.78 7.99 14.42
CA ALA A 235 0.63 7.37 15.07
C ALA A 235 0.29 8.05 16.40
N ARG A 236 1.29 8.46 17.19
CA ARG A 236 1.05 9.22 18.43
C ARG A 236 0.57 10.64 18.14
N LEU A 237 1.12 11.29 17.11
CA LEU A 237 0.69 12.62 16.71
C LEU A 237 -0.73 12.65 16.15
N SER A 238 -1.25 11.51 15.67
CA SER A 238 -2.58 11.43 15.04
C SER A 238 -3.72 11.88 15.96
N GLU A 239 -3.54 11.80 17.28
CA GLU A 239 -4.52 12.24 18.28
C GLU A 239 -4.71 13.77 18.30
N TYR A 240 -3.72 14.52 17.82
CA TYR A 240 -3.74 15.99 17.83
C TYR A 240 -4.27 16.61 16.53
N PHE A 241 -4.41 15.82 15.46
CA PHE A 241 -4.82 16.32 14.15
C PHE A 241 -6.25 15.89 13.79
N PRO A 242 -7.08 16.80 13.25
CA PRO A 242 -8.41 16.42 12.77
C PRO A 242 -8.29 15.47 11.59
N LYS A 243 -8.95 14.31 11.68
CA LYS A 243 -8.89 13.21 10.70
C LYS A 243 -9.11 13.67 9.25
N ASN A 244 -10.02 14.62 9.03
CA ASN A 244 -10.34 15.12 7.69
C ASN A 244 -9.20 15.95 7.10
N ALA A 245 -8.53 16.81 7.88
CA ALA A 245 -7.40 17.60 7.39
C ALA A 245 -6.24 16.70 6.94
N LEU A 246 -6.05 15.61 7.66
CA LEU A 246 -4.99 14.65 7.40
C LEU A 246 -5.25 13.81 6.14
N LYS A 247 -6.51 13.41 5.91
CA LYS A 247 -6.93 12.80 4.65
C LYS A 247 -6.76 13.76 3.47
N ILE A 248 -7.14 15.03 3.62
CA ILE A 248 -6.97 16.05 2.58
C ILE A 248 -5.49 16.22 2.23
N LEU A 249 -4.63 16.40 3.25
CA LEU A 249 -3.18 16.50 3.04
C LEU A 249 -2.64 15.29 2.27
N LEU A 250 -3.00 14.08 2.69
CA LEU A 250 -2.56 12.87 2.00
C LEU A 250 -3.03 12.83 0.55
N TYR A 251 -4.31 13.08 0.29
CA TYR A 251 -4.84 13.03 -1.08
C TYR A 251 -4.20 14.08 -1.98
N THR A 252 -3.90 15.28 -1.46
CA THR A 252 -3.16 16.30 -2.23
C THR A 252 -1.75 15.83 -2.59
N VAL A 253 -1.01 15.24 -1.65
CA VAL A 253 0.32 14.69 -1.91
C VAL A 253 0.24 13.56 -2.93
N LEU A 254 -0.68 12.60 -2.73
CA LEU A 254 -0.79 11.46 -3.62
C LEU A 254 -1.23 11.86 -5.03
N VAL A 255 -2.17 12.80 -5.20
CA VAL A 255 -2.55 13.34 -6.53
C VAL A 255 -1.34 13.98 -7.20
N THR A 256 -0.54 14.76 -6.47
CA THR A 256 0.67 15.39 -7.00
C THR A 256 1.68 14.34 -7.46
N VAL A 257 1.87 13.29 -6.66
CA VAL A 257 2.77 12.17 -6.99
C VAL A 257 2.25 11.37 -8.19
N SER A 258 0.96 11.01 -8.22
CA SER A 258 0.32 10.33 -9.34
C SER A 258 0.45 11.11 -10.64
N TRP A 259 0.18 12.42 -10.59
CA TRP A 259 0.31 13.31 -11.73
C TRP A 259 1.74 13.33 -12.26
N ARG A 260 2.74 13.44 -11.38
CA ARG A 260 4.15 13.41 -11.74
C ARG A 260 4.58 12.07 -12.35
N LEU A 261 4.03 10.95 -11.87
CA LEU A 261 4.28 9.61 -12.42
C LEU A 261 3.71 9.40 -13.82
N LEU A 262 2.62 10.10 -14.16
CA LEU A 262 2.00 10.03 -15.48
C LEU A 262 2.71 10.89 -16.52
N GLN A 263 3.53 11.86 -16.09
CA GLN A 263 4.30 12.68 -17.01
C GLN A 263 5.52 11.90 -17.51
N PRO A 264 5.72 11.77 -18.83
CA PRO A 264 6.94 11.18 -19.36
C PRO A 264 8.14 12.06 -18.99
N THR A 265 9.18 11.46 -18.40
CA THR A 265 10.49 12.07 -18.15
C THR A 265 11.28 12.26 -19.44
#